data_AF-A0A315ZAX1-F1
#
_entry.id   AF-A0A315ZAX1-F1
#
_cell.length_a   1.000
_cell.length_b   1.000
_cell.length_c   1.000
_cell.angle_alpha   90.00
_cell.angle_beta   90.00
_cell.angle_gamma   90.00
#
_symmetry.space_group_name_H-M   'P 1'
#
loop_
_entity.id
_entity.type
_entity.pdbx_description
1 polymer ?
#
loop_
_entity_poly.entity_id
_entity_poly.type
_entity_poly.pdbx_seq_one_letter_code
_entity_poly.pdbx_strand_id
1 'polypeptide(L)'
;MNKMIVAVFDTEEKAFKGLTALKELHKSGDISLYSASVVHKNQEGKAELKEEGEKGPLGSAVGMLTGAFIGILGGPVGMAFGASAGLLGGALYDIDQSGVDTGFMEEVAGILSNGKTAIIAEVEEGWKVPVDTRLEELDAVIFRRHRSEVIDDQLRRESEALNAEIDELKEEWNESTDEMKADIEKHLENSKKKLETMKFTIQKKLENTQEESSAKIIEIENQIQAASDRKKKKLEKRKVELEKKYNDQVVKLKEALNFTDSAA
;
A
#
# COMPACT_ATOMS: atom_id res chain seq x y z
N MET A 1 -5.62 8.78 -10.92
CA MET A 1 -5.62 7.61 -10.02
C MET A 1 -4.32 7.55 -9.25
N ASN A 2 -4.41 7.24 -7.96
CA ASN A 2 -3.28 7.07 -7.05
C ASN A 2 -2.34 5.96 -7.52
N LYS A 3 -1.04 6.27 -7.57
CA LYS A 3 0.02 5.40 -8.08
C LYS A 3 1.24 5.46 -7.18
N MET A 4 1.89 4.32 -7.08
CA MET A 4 3.27 4.24 -6.62
C MET A 4 4.20 4.47 -7.80
N ILE A 5 5.12 5.41 -7.65
CA ILE A 5 6.21 5.67 -8.59
C ILE A 5 7.51 5.27 -7.91
N VAL A 6 8.33 4.49 -8.62
CA VAL A 6 9.74 4.34 -8.27
C VAL A 6 10.58 4.87 -9.41
N ALA A 7 11.43 5.85 -9.14
CA ALA A 7 12.32 6.45 -10.13
C ALA A 7 13.77 6.18 -9.72
N VAL A 8 14.53 5.47 -10.56
CA VAL A 8 15.93 5.10 -10.30
C VAL A 8 16.86 6.01 -11.09
N PHE A 9 17.87 6.54 -10.41
CA PHE A 9 18.86 7.48 -10.92
C PHE A 9 20.27 6.95 -10.74
N ASP A 10 21.19 7.40 -11.59
CA ASP A 10 22.61 7.04 -11.48
C ASP A 10 23.32 7.64 -10.25
N THR A 11 22.80 8.74 -9.70
CA THR A 11 23.43 9.44 -8.59
C THR A 11 22.41 9.96 -7.58
N GLU A 12 22.87 10.11 -6.33
CA GLU A 12 22.10 10.73 -5.26
C GLU A 12 21.69 12.17 -5.60
N GLU A 13 22.59 12.96 -6.21
CA GLU A 13 22.30 14.33 -6.63
C GLU A 13 21.11 14.39 -7.61
N LYS A 14 21.07 13.49 -8.61
CA LYS A 14 19.97 13.42 -9.57
C LYS A 14 18.66 13.01 -8.89
N ALA A 15 18.71 12.08 -7.94
CA ALA A 15 17.52 11.70 -7.18
C ALA A 15 16.95 12.86 -6.34
N PHE A 16 17.79 13.63 -5.65
CA PHE A 16 17.31 14.80 -4.90
C PHE A 16 16.76 15.92 -5.82
N LYS A 17 17.36 16.12 -7.00
CA LYS A 17 16.79 17.00 -8.04
C LYS A 17 15.43 16.48 -8.52
N GLY A 18 15.29 15.18 -8.74
CA GLY A 18 14.02 14.55 -9.10
C GLY A 18 12.95 14.73 -8.04
N LEU A 19 13.30 14.54 -6.76
CA LEU A 19 12.38 14.76 -5.65
C LEU A 19 11.94 16.22 -5.54
N THR A 20 12.86 17.15 -5.78
CA THR A 20 12.55 18.58 -5.85
C THR A 20 11.55 18.85 -6.98
N ALA A 21 11.75 18.26 -8.15
CA ALA A 21 10.82 18.40 -9.27
C ALA A 21 9.43 17.83 -8.95
N LEU A 22 9.32 16.71 -8.22
CA LEU A 22 8.03 16.19 -7.77
C LEU A 22 7.35 17.14 -6.79
N LYS A 23 8.08 17.72 -5.84
CA LYS A 23 7.57 18.73 -4.89
C LYS A 23 7.10 20.01 -5.63
N GLU A 24 7.79 20.42 -6.69
CA GLU A 24 7.36 21.53 -7.55
C GLU A 24 6.07 21.23 -8.32
N LEU A 25 5.95 20.03 -8.90
CA LEU A 25 4.73 19.58 -9.58
C LEU A 25 3.54 19.43 -8.63
N HIS A 26 3.80 19.04 -7.38
CA HIS A 26 2.81 19.08 -6.31
C HIS A 26 2.34 20.53 -6.11
N LYS A 27 3.28 21.46 -5.88
CA LYS A 27 2.96 22.88 -5.62
C LYS A 27 2.23 23.55 -6.79
N SER A 28 2.51 23.15 -8.04
CA SER A 28 1.83 23.66 -9.23
C SER A 28 0.44 23.03 -9.46
N GLY A 29 0.03 22.06 -8.63
CA GLY A 29 -1.20 21.30 -8.76
C GLY A 29 -1.24 20.37 -9.98
N ASP A 30 -0.10 20.07 -10.59
CA ASP A 30 -0.03 19.09 -11.69
C ASP A 30 -0.16 17.66 -11.16
N ILE A 31 0.41 17.40 -9.98
CA ILE A 31 0.23 16.16 -9.21
C ILE A 31 -0.16 16.49 -7.75
N SER A 32 -0.58 15.48 -7.01
CA SER A 32 -0.62 15.54 -5.55
C SER A 32 0.35 14.48 -5.05
N LEU A 33 1.54 14.92 -4.65
CA LEU A 33 2.54 14.09 -3.97
C LEU A 33 2.09 13.92 -2.51
N TYR A 34 1.83 12.69 -2.08
CA TYR A 34 1.40 12.39 -0.71
C TYR A 34 2.55 12.00 0.19
N SER A 35 3.53 11.26 -0.35
CA SER A 35 4.74 10.93 0.38
C SER A 35 5.83 10.53 -0.60
N ALA A 36 7.07 10.73 -0.20
CA ALA A 36 8.23 10.26 -0.95
C ALA A 36 9.42 9.97 -0.03
N SER A 37 10.19 8.95 -0.35
CA SER A 37 11.46 8.63 0.29
C SER A 37 12.57 8.54 -0.76
N VAL A 38 13.81 8.66 -0.30
CA VAL A 38 15.00 8.48 -1.15
C VAL A 38 15.86 7.37 -0.57
N VAL A 39 16.15 6.35 -1.38
CA VAL A 39 16.98 5.20 -1.00
C VAL A 39 18.20 5.14 -1.88
N HIS A 40 19.39 5.14 -1.28
CA HIS A 40 20.65 4.98 -1.99
C HIS A 40 21.21 3.58 -1.74
N LYS A 41 21.65 2.89 -2.79
CA LYS A 41 22.43 1.67 -2.65
C LYS A 41 23.91 2.01 -2.80
N ASN A 42 24.67 1.85 -1.72
CA ASN A 42 26.08 2.19 -1.74
C ASN A 42 26.92 1.18 -2.57
N GLN A 43 28.21 1.45 -2.73
CA GLN A 43 29.11 0.61 -3.54
C GLN A 43 29.30 -0.82 -2.97
N GLU A 44 29.07 -0.99 -1.67
CA GLU A 44 29.12 -2.29 -0.97
C GLU A 44 27.81 -3.08 -1.10
N GLY A 45 26.81 -2.51 -1.77
CA GLY A 45 25.50 -3.12 -1.99
C GLY A 45 24.49 -2.93 -0.87
N LYS A 46 24.82 -2.14 0.16
CA LYS A 46 23.90 -1.83 1.26
C LYS A 46 22.97 -0.68 0.88
N ALA A 47 21.67 -0.87 1.13
CA ALA A 47 20.66 0.16 0.97
C ALA A 47 20.59 1.08 2.20
N GLU A 48 20.54 2.38 1.97
CA GLU A 48 20.50 3.44 2.98
C GLU A 48 19.36 4.40 2.69
N LEU A 49 18.56 4.72 3.71
CA LEU A 49 17.54 5.74 3.63
C LEU A 49 18.20 7.13 3.73
N LYS A 50 18.04 7.96 2.69
CA LYS A 50 18.58 9.32 2.62
C LYS A 50 17.55 10.40 2.94
N GLU A 51 16.27 10.13 2.65
CA GLU A 51 15.14 10.98 3.05
C GLU A 51 13.99 10.08 3.51
N GLU A 52 13.51 10.30 4.73
CA GLU A 52 12.32 9.62 5.27
C GLU A 52 11.07 10.12 4.54
N GLY A 53 10.13 9.20 4.28
CA GLY A 53 8.78 9.58 3.88
C GLY A 53 8.04 10.37 4.95
N GLU A 54 6.91 10.97 4.59
CA GLU A 54 6.05 11.62 5.56
C GLU A 54 5.66 10.67 6.70
N LYS A 55 5.50 11.20 7.92
CA LYS A 55 5.07 10.39 9.06
C LYS A 55 3.54 10.35 9.13
N GLY A 56 2.99 9.25 9.61
CA GLY A 56 1.54 9.07 9.72
C GLY A 56 0.89 8.57 8.42
N PRO A 57 -0.44 8.75 8.26
CA PRO A 57 -1.21 8.06 7.22
C PRO A 57 -0.72 8.31 5.79
N LEU A 58 -0.18 9.50 5.50
CA LEU A 58 0.31 9.84 4.15
C LEU A 58 1.57 9.09 3.74
N GLY A 59 2.42 8.70 4.69
CA GLY A 59 3.68 8.00 4.38
C GLY A 59 3.78 6.58 4.91
N SER A 60 2.74 6.02 5.54
CA SER A 60 2.68 4.60 5.91
C SER A 60 2.93 3.67 4.71
N ALA A 61 2.31 3.97 3.55
CA ALA A 61 2.47 3.16 2.34
C ALA A 61 3.89 3.27 1.75
N VAL A 62 4.42 4.50 1.58
CA VAL A 62 5.80 4.70 1.11
C VAL A 62 6.81 4.13 2.10
N GLY A 63 6.59 4.27 3.41
CA GLY A 63 7.45 3.75 4.46
C GLY A 63 7.53 2.22 4.44
N MET A 64 6.39 1.55 4.30
CA MET A 64 6.32 0.09 4.13
C MET A 64 7.11 -0.37 2.90
N LEU A 65 6.86 0.24 1.74
CA LEU A 65 7.56 -0.13 0.51
C LEU A 65 9.06 0.16 0.59
N THR A 66 9.43 1.29 1.16
CA THR A 66 10.83 1.66 1.38
C THR A 66 11.54 0.67 2.30
N GLY A 67 10.90 0.29 3.41
CA GLY A 67 11.40 -0.75 4.31
C GLY A 67 11.55 -2.10 3.63
N ALA A 68 10.56 -2.48 2.80
CA ALA A 68 10.60 -3.71 2.02
C ALA A 68 11.75 -3.71 1.00
N PHE A 69 11.97 -2.60 0.29
CA PHE A 69 13.12 -2.45 -0.62
C PHE A 69 14.46 -2.57 0.11
N ILE A 70 14.62 -1.89 1.24
CA ILE A 70 15.83 -1.99 2.07
C ILE A 70 16.02 -3.43 2.54
N GLY A 71 14.95 -4.12 2.93
CA GLY A 71 14.96 -5.51 3.35
C GLY A 71 15.46 -6.47 2.25
N ILE A 72 14.88 -6.39 1.05
CA ILE A 72 15.29 -7.20 -0.10
C ILE A 72 16.76 -6.94 -0.46
N LEU A 73 17.17 -5.67 -0.50
CA LEU A 73 18.52 -5.27 -0.89
C LEU A 73 19.58 -5.67 0.13
N GLY A 74 19.22 -5.82 1.41
CA GLY A 74 20.12 -6.26 2.47
C GLY A 74 20.29 -7.78 2.59
N GLY A 75 19.67 -8.59 1.72
CA GLY A 75 19.75 -10.06 1.76
C GLY A 75 19.04 -10.68 2.99
N PRO A 76 19.29 -11.96 3.32
CA PRO A 76 18.59 -12.65 4.41
C PRO A 76 18.68 -11.96 5.78
N VAL A 77 19.79 -11.26 6.04
CA VAL A 77 19.98 -10.47 7.28
C VAL A 77 19.23 -9.13 7.20
N GLY A 78 19.23 -8.49 6.03
CA GLY A 78 18.45 -7.27 5.78
C GLY A 78 16.95 -7.48 5.86
N MET A 79 16.44 -8.63 5.42
CA MET A 79 15.03 -8.99 5.57
C MET A 79 14.57 -8.99 7.03
N ALA A 80 15.43 -9.40 7.99
CA ALA A 80 15.08 -9.38 9.41
C ALA A 80 14.97 -7.95 9.99
N PHE A 81 15.81 -7.02 9.54
CA PHE A 81 15.73 -5.61 9.92
C PHE A 81 14.62 -4.86 9.17
N GLY A 82 14.44 -5.12 7.88
CA GLY A 82 13.30 -4.64 7.10
C GLY A 82 11.97 -5.09 7.68
N ALA A 83 11.89 -6.32 8.21
CA ALA A 83 10.74 -6.84 8.96
C ALA A 83 10.51 -6.08 10.29
N SER A 84 11.55 -5.56 10.94
CA SER A 84 11.39 -4.74 12.15
C SER A 84 10.90 -3.31 11.85
N ALA A 85 11.32 -2.75 10.71
CA ALA A 85 10.86 -1.45 10.23
C ALA A 85 9.56 -1.51 9.40
N GLY A 86 9.10 -2.71 9.03
CA GLY A 86 8.04 -2.93 8.06
C GLY A 86 7.44 -4.34 8.05
N LEU A 87 7.10 -4.90 9.23
CA LEU A 87 6.29 -6.11 9.50
C LEU A 87 7.07 -7.41 9.80
N LEU A 88 6.86 -7.95 11.00
CA LEU A 88 7.30 -9.29 11.40
C LEU A 88 6.56 -10.37 10.60
N GLY A 89 7.28 -11.33 10.01
CA GLY A 89 6.86 -12.73 9.73
C GLY A 89 5.63 -12.99 8.83
N GLY A 90 4.50 -12.33 9.06
CA GLY A 90 3.33 -12.28 8.17
C GLY A 90 3.49 -11.31 7.00
N ALA A 91 4.61 -10.58 6.92
CA ALA A 91 4.90 -9.57 5.91
C ALA A 91 4.89 -10.06 4.46
N LEU A 92 5.21 -11.33 4.20
CA LEU A 92 5.10 -11.85 2.83
C LEU A 92 3.63 -11.99 2.39
N TYR A 93 2.71 -12.23 3.34
CA TYR A 93 1.27 -12.22 3.11
C TYR A 93 0.71 -10.78 3.08
N ASP A 94 1.22 -9.89 3.94
CA ASP A 94 0.82 -8.47 3.99
C ASP A 94 1.36 -7.62 2.83
N ILE A 95 2.49 -7.97 2.22
CA ILE A 95 3.03 -7.28 1.03
C ILE A 95 2.13 -7.58 -0.19
N ASP A 96 1.67 -8.83 -0.34
CA ASP A 96 0.62 -9.20 -1.30
C ASP A 96 -0.67 -8.40 -1.02
N GLN A 97 -1.00 -8.18 0.27
CA GLN A 97 -2.13 -7.35 0.74
C GLN A 97 -1.92 -5.82 0.65
N SER A 98 -0.74 -5.33 0.25
CA SER A 98 -0.47 -3.89 0.09
C SER A 98 -0.75 -3.38 -1.34
N GLY A 99 -0.92 -4.31 -2.28
CA GLY A 99 -1.21 -4.04 -3.67
C GLY A 99 0.05 -3.76 -4.50
N VAL A 100 1.22 -4.08 -3.95
CA VAL A 100 2.51 -4.05 -4.64
C VAL A 100 3.07 -5.47 -4.68
N ASP A 101 3.01 -6.07 -5.87
CA ASP A 101 3.50 -7.42 -6.15
C ASP A 101 4.99 -7.56 -5.81
N THR A 102 5.39 -8.69 -5.24
CA THR A 102 6.81 -8.98 -4.91
C THR A 102 7.67 -8.95 -6.16
N GLY A 103 7.13 -9.35 -7.32
CA GLY A 103 7.79 -9.24 -8.62
C GLY A 103 8.14 -7.80 -9.01
N PHE A 104 7.30 -6.82 -8.66
CA PHE A 104 7.63 -5.41 -8.88
C PHE A 104 8.80 -4.95 -8.02
N MET A 105 8.85 -5.39 -6.76
CA MET A 105 9.94 -5.04 -5.86
C MET A 105 11.26 -5.69 -6.30
N GLU A 106 11.23 -6.94 -6.75
CA GLU A 106 12.41 -7.62 -7.31
C GLU A 106 12.90 -6.94 -8.59
N GLU A 107 11.99 -6.54 -9.48
CA GLU A 107 12.31 -5.79 -10.71
C GLU A 107 13.06 -4.49 -10.40
N VAL A 108 12.49 -3.67 -9.49
CA VAL A 108 13.11 -2.41 -9.08
C VAL A 108 14.42 -2.64 -8.31
N ALA A 109 14.49 -3.65 -7.44
CA ALA A 109 15.70 -3.98 -6.69
C ALA A 109 16.83 -4.47 -7.59
N GLY A 110 16.52 -5.17 -8.69
CA GLY A 110 17.48 -5.58 -9.71
C GLY A 110 18.10 -4.40 -10.46
N ILE A 111 17.35 -3.31 -10.63
CA ILE A 111 17.79 -2.12 -11.37
C ILE A 111 18.49 -1.11 -10.46
N LEU A 112 18.16 -1.09 -9.17
CA LEU A 112 18.89 -0.34 -8.15
C LEU A 112 20.24 -1.05 -7.85
N SER A 113 21.16 -0.96 -8.82
CA SER A 113 22.54 -1.46 -8.69
C SER A 113 23.37 -0.60 -7.74
N ASN A 114 24.52 -1.10 -7.34
CA ASN A 114 25.44 -0.38 -6.45
C ASN A 114 25.79 1.00 -7.03
N GLY A 115 25.77 2.03 -6.18
CA GLY A 115 25.98 3.43 -6.53
C GLY A 115 24.72 4.19 -6.98
N LYS A 116 23.61 3.51 -7.30
CA LYS A 116 22.37 4.16 -7.76
C LYS A 116 21.48 4.59 -6.60
N THR A 117 20.53 5.47 -6.89
CA THR A 117 19.58 6.01 -5.92
C THR A 117 18.17 5.96 -6.48
N ALA A 118 17.19 5.57 -5.68
CA ALA A 118 15.78 5.54 -6.05
C ALA A 118 14.96 6.55 -5.23
N ILE A 119 14.00 7.19 -5.89
CA ILE A 119 12.87 7.85 -5.23
C ILE A 119 11.70 6.87 -5.21
N ILE A 120 11.07 6.68 -4.07
CA ILE A 120 9.81 5.94 -3.94
C ILE A 120 8.74 6.94 -3.53
N ALA A 121 7.71 7.13 -4.33
CA ALA A 121 6.71 8.17 -4.10
C ALA A 121 5.28 7.66 -4.32
N GLU A 122 4.36 8.07 -3.45
CA GLU A 122 2.92 7.93 -3.68
C GLU A 122 2.38 9.23 -4.26
N VAL A 123 1.81 9.14 -5.47
CA VAL A 123 1.32 10.29 -6.21
C VAL A 123 -0.08 10.07 -6.77
N GLU A 124 -0.88 11.13 -6.74
CA GLU A 124 -2.10 11.24 -7.52
C GLU A 124 -1.81 12.11 -8.76
N GLU A 125 -1.78 11.48 -9.92
CA GLU A 125 -1.57 12.14 -11.21
C GLU A 125 -2.77 11.92 -12.15
N GLY A 126 -3.20 12.98 -12.83
CA GLY A 126 -4.26 12.92 -13.85
C GLY A 126 -3.74 12.60 -15.26
N TRP A 127 -2.44 12.75 -15.47
CA TRP A 127 -1.70 12.45 -16.69
C TRP A 127 -0.26 12.09 -16.31
N LYS A 128 0.49 11.41 -17.18
CA LYS A 128 1.86 10.97 -16.86
C LYS A 128 2.95 11.97 -17.27
N VAL A 129 2.64 12.77 -18.31
CA VAL A 129 3.63 13.60 -19.03
C VAL A 129 4.49 14.49 -18.13
N PRO A 130 3.96 15.29 -17.18
CA PRO A 130 4.83 16.18 -16.41
C PRO A 130 5.80 15.46 -15.49
N VAL A 131 5.40 14.32 -14.92
CA VAL A 131 6.32 13.52 -14.09
C VAL A 131 7.38 12.88 -14.98
N ASP A 132 6.97 12.26 -16.08
CA ASP A 132 7.89 11.64 -17.04
C ASP A 132 8.92 12.65 -17.54
N THR A 133 8.48 13.77 -18.08
CA THR A 133 9.39 14.80 -18.62
C THR A 133 10.42 15.25 -17.59
N ARG A 134 10.00 15.56 -16.35
CA ARG A 134 10.91 16.11 -15.34
C ARG A 134 11.91 15.09 -14.81
N LEU A 135 11.52 13.82 -14.73
CA LEU A 135 12.39 12.76 -14.23
C LEU A 135 13.29 12.19 -15.34
N GLU A 136 12.78 12.06 -16.56
CA GLU A 136 13.57 11.65 -17.73
C GLU A 136 14.64 12.68 -18.11
N GLU A 137 14.38 13.99 -17.91
CA GLU A 137 15.40 15.05 -18.01
C GLU A 137 16.61 14.82 -17.08
N LEU A 138 16.45 13.98 -16.05
CA LEU A 138 17.48 13.61 -15.09
C LEU A 138 17.98 12.16 -15.31
N ASP A 139 17.66 11.56 -16.44
CA ASP A 139 17.97 10.18 -16.84
C ASP A 139 17.35 9.13 -15.90
N ALA A 140 16.18 9.41 -15.32
CA ALA A 140 15.50 8.44 -14.46
C ALA A 140 14.91 7.27 -15.25
N VAL A 141 15.04 6.06 -14.70
CA VAL A 141 14.20 4.92 -15.11
C VAL A 141 12.97 4.88 -14.21
N ILE A 142 11.78 5.05 -14.80
CA ILE A 142 10.53 5.25 -14.06
C ILE A 142 9.65 4.01 -14.09
N PHE A 143 9.34 3.52 -12.91
CA PHE A 143 8.44 2.42 -12.63
C PHE A 143 7.13 2.94 -12.06
N ARG A 144 6.00 2.43 -12.55
CA ARG A 144 4.66 2.81 -12.07
C ARG A 144 3.83 1.59 -11.75
N ARG A 145 3.21 1.59 -10.58
CA ARG A 145 2.17 0.63 -10.22
C ARG A 145 0.95 1.35 -9.70
N HIS A 146 -0.21 0.85 -10.13
CA HIS A 146 -1.46 1.15 -9.44
C HIS A 146 -1.45 0.40 -8.11
N ARG A 147 -1.80 1.08 -7.01
CA ARG A 147 -2.06 0.38 -5.76
C ARG A 147 -3.24 -0.55 -5.99
N SER A 148 -3.02 -1.86 -5.91
CA SER A 148 -4.02 -2.85 -6.31
C SER A 148 -5.30 -2.71 -5.46
N GLU A 149 -6.45 -2.76 -6.12
CA GLU A 149 -7.79 -2.86 -5.53
C GLU A 149 -8.21 -4.32 -5.33
N VAL A 150 -7.33 -5.26 -5.70
CA VAL A 150 -7.64 -6.70 -5.82
C VAL A 150 -7.86 -7.35 -4.45
N ILE A 151 -7.22 -6.82 -3.41
CA ILE A 151 -7.18 -7.41 -2.07
C ILE A 151 -8.53 -7.26 -1.35
N ASP A 152 -9.29 -6.20 -1.66
CA ASP A 152 -10.58 -5.97 -1.00
C ASP A 152 -11.61 -7.04 -1.41
N ASP A 153 -11.57 -7.46 -2.69
CA ASP A 153 -12.44 -8.52 -3.21
C ASP A 153 -12.01 -9.92 -2.73
N GLN A 154 -10.74 -10.09 -2.34
CA GLN A 154 -10.23 -11.34 -1.78
C GLN A 154 -10.67 -11.48 -0.32
N LEU A 155 -10.48 -10.45 0.51
CA LEU A 155 -10.93 -10.45 1.91
C LEU A 155 -12.44 -10.70 1.99
N ARG A 156 -13.24 -10.10 1.10
CA ARG A 156 -14.68 -10.37 1.05
C ARG A 156 -14.98 -11.85 0.78
N ARG A 157 -14.31 -12.46 -0.21
CA ARG A 157 -14.50 -13.87 -0.57
C ARG A 157 -14.04 -14.83 0.52
N GLU A 158 -12.91 -14.55 1.14
CA GLU A 158 -12.37 -15.35 2.25
C GLU A 158 -13.31 -15.27 3.47
N SER A 159 -13.84 -14.10 3.80
CA SER A 159 -14.86 -13.94 4.85
C SER A 159 -16.13 -14.70 4.56
N GLU A 160 -16.65 -14.61 3.33
CA GLU A 160 -17.85 -15.32 2.91
C GLU A 160 -17.66 -16.85 2.97
N ALA A 161 -16.52 -17.35 2.44
CA ALA A 161 -16.20 -18.78 2.44
C ALA A 161 -16.01 -19.34 3.85
N LEU A 162 -15.30 -18.63 4.72
CA LEU A 162 -15.06 -19.08 6.09
C LEU A 162 -16.34 -19.02 6.95
N ASN A 163 -17.22 -18.04 6.71
CA ASN A 163 -18.54 -18.01 7.33
C ASN A 163 -19.36 -19.24 6.92
N ALA A 164 -19.40 -19.55 5.62
CA ALA A 164 -20.11 -20.73 5.11
C ALA A 164 -19.55 -22.05 5.68
N GLU A 165 -18.22 -22.18 5.79
CA GLU A 165 -17.58 -23.34 6.43
C GLU A 165 -18.00 -23.49 7.90
N ILE A 166 -18.09 -22.39 8.64
CA ILE A 166 -18.54 -22.42 10.04
C ILE A 166 -20.02 -22.84 10.14
N ASP A 167 -20.86 -22.37 9.23
CA ASP A 167 -22.28 -22.74 9.22
C ASP A 167 -22.48 -24.23 8.86
N GLU A 168 -21.74 -24.74 7.87
CA GLU A 168 -21.70 -26.17 7.52
C GLU A 168 -21.22 -27.03 8.70
N LEU A 169 -20.13 -26.64 9.37
CA LEU A 169 -19.64 -27.36 10.55
C LEU A 169 -20.65 -27.35 11.72
N LYS A 170 -21.43 -26.27 11.89
CA LYS A 170 -22.51 -26.22 12.90
C LYS A 170 -23.65 -27.18 12.53
N GLU A 171 -24.00 -27.28 11.25
CA GLU A 171 -25.00 -28.24 10.77
C GLU A 171 -24.52 -29.68 10.97
N GLU A 172 -23.28 -30.00 10.55
CA GLU A 172 -22.68 -31.31 10.76
C GLU A 172 -22.61 -31.69 12.24
N TRP A 173 -22.29 -30.74 13.13
CA TRP A 173 -22.27 -30.98 14.58
C TRP A 173 -23.65 -31.38 15.12
N ASN A 174 -24.73 -30.79 14.60
CA ASN A 174 -26.10 -31.10 15.00
C ASN A 174 -26.55 -32.50 14.53
N GLU A 175 -26.02 -32.99 13.41
CA GLU A 175 -26.36 -34.29 12.81
C GLU A 175 -25.43 -35.43 13.25
N SER A 176 -24.33 -35.12 13.94
CA SER A 176 -23.26 -36.06 14.28
C SER A 176 -23.41 -36.77 15.63
N THR A 177 -22.72 -37.90 15.76
CA THR A 177 -22.59 -38.65 17.03
C THR A 177 -21.60 -37.97 17.98
N ASP A 178 -21.66 -38.31 19.27
CA ASP A 178 -20.78 -37.70 20.29
C ASP A 178 -19.28 -37.95 20.04
N GLU A 179 -18.93 -39.02 19.33
CA GLU A 179 -17.53 -39.32 18.95
C GLU A 179 -17.02 -38.39 17.84
N MET A 180 -17.88 -38.00 16.89
CA MET A 180 -17.54 -37.12 15.76
C MET A 180 -17.61 -35.63 16.13
N LYS A 181 -18.44 -35.28 17.13
CA LYS A 181 -18.56 -33.90 17.64
C LYS A 181 -17.25 -33.32 18.14
N ALA A 182 -16.38 -34.12 18.75
CA ALA A 182 -15.10 -33.65 19.27
C ALA A 182 -14.16 -33.13 18.16
N ASP A 183 -14.13 -33.82 17.01
CA ASP A 183 -13.35 -33.38 15.86
C ASP A 183 -13.99 -32.16 15.19
N ILE A 184 -15.32 -32.14 15.05
CA ILE A 184 -16.05 -30.98 14.50
C ILE A 184 -15.85 -29.74 15.37
N GLU A 185 -15.88 -29.86 16.70
CA GLU A 185 -15.60 -28.77 17.64
C GLU A 185 -14.20 -28.19 17.44
N LYS A 186 -13.20 -29.05 17.20
CA LYS A 186 -11.82 -28.61 16.93
C LYS A 186 -11.71 -27.86 15.60
N HIS A 187 -12.40 -28.33 14.56
CA HIS A 187 -12.47 -27.63 13.28
C HIS A 187 -13.18 -26.27 13.43
N LEU A 188 -14.30 -26.24 14.13
CA LEU A 188 -15.08 -25.04 14.41
C LEU A 188 -14.27 -24.02 15.23
N GLU A 189 -13.49 -24.44 16.23
CA GLU A 189 -12.60 -23.55 16.99
C GLU A 189 -11.51 -22.94 16.09
N ASN A 190 -10.90 -23.75 15.22
CA ASN A 190 -9.88 -23.27 14.28
C ASN A 190 -10.46 -22.28 13.26
N SER A 191 -11.64 -22.57 12.70
CA SER A 191 -12.29 -21.69 11.72
C SER A 191 -12.78 -20.39 12.38
N LYS A 192 -13.27 -20.43 13.63
CA LYS A 192 -13.53 -19.22 14.43
C LYS A 192 -12.28 -18.39 14.71
N LYS A 193 -11.14 -19.01 15.05
CA LYS A 193 -9.87 -18.29 15.25
C LYS A 193 -9.39 -17.59 13.97
N LYS A 194 -9.52 -18.25 12.82
CA LYS A 194 -9.25 -17.64 11.51
C LYS A 194 -10.18 -16.46 11.25
N LEU A 195 -11.47 -16.60 11.57
CA LEU A 195 -12.48 -15.55 11.38
C LEU A 195 -12.17 -14.32 12.23
N GLU A 196 -11.81 -14.49 13.51
CA GLU A 196 -11.39 -13.40 14.40
C GLU A 196 -10.11 -12.70 13.90
N THR A 197 -9.15 -13.48 13.41
CA THR A 197 -7.93 -12.91 12.80
C THR A 197 -8.27 -12.07 11.58
N MET A 198 -9.15 -12.58 10.71
CA MET A 198 -9.59 -11.88 9.51
C MET A 198 -10.41 -10.63 9.83
N LYS A 199 -11.31 -10.70 10.83
CA LYS A 199 -12.06 -9.56 11.35
C LYS A 199 -11.14 -8.46 11.83
N PHE A 200 -10.12 -8.79 12.63
CA PHE A 200 -9.11 -7.84 13.07
C PHE A 200 -8.36 -7.20 11.89
N THR A 201 -7.96 -7.99 10.89
CA THR A 201 -7.31 -7.48 9.66
C THR A 201 -8.22 -6.53 8.88
N ILE A 202 -9.48 -6.89 8.68
CA ILE A 202 -10.46 -6.05 7.98
C ILE A 202 -10.71 -4.74 8.73
N GLN A 203 -10.87 -4.80 10.06
CA GLN A 203 -11.06 -3.61 10.91
C GLN A 203 -9.86 -2.66 10.82
N LYS A 204 -8.65 -3.20 10.97
CA LYS A 204 -7.42 -2.41 10.84
C LYS A 204 -7.28 -1.81 9.44
N LYS A 205 -7.62 -2.57 8.39
CA LYS A 205 -7.59 -2.07 7.02
C LYS A 205 -8.63 -0.98 6.78
N LEU A 206 -9.82 -1.10 7.36
CA LEU A 206 -10.87 -0.10 7.29
C LEU A 206 -10.43 1.21 7.97
N GLU A 207 -9.88 1.13 9.18
CA GLU A 207 -9.34 2.28 9.92
C GLU A 207 -8.23 2.98 9.12
N ASN A 208 -7.22 2.23 8.67
CA ASN A 208 -6.13 2.76 7.85
C ASN A 208 -6.64 3.42 6.56
N THR A 209 -7.60 2.79 5.88
CA THR A 209 -8.19 3.32 4.64
C THR A 209 -8.90 4.65 4.88
N GLN A 210 -9.63 4.77 6.00
CA GLN A 210 -10.32 6.00 6.37
C GLN A 210 -9.35 7.12 6.77
N GLU A 211 -8.32 6.80 7.55
CA GLU A 211 -7.27 7.76 7.93
C GLU A 211 -6.49 8.26 6.72
N GLU A 212 -6.05 7.35 5.85
CA GLU A 212 -5.37 7.69 4.60
C GLU A 212 -6.24 8.55 3.69
N SER A 213 -7.51 8.17 3.50
CA SER A 213 -8.45 8.94 2.69
C SER A 213 -8.58 10.36 3.24
N SER A 214 -8.80 10.49 4.55
CA SER A 214 -8.98 11.79 5.19
C SER A 214 -7.74 12.68 4.99
N ALA A 215 -6.55 12.13 5.22
CA ALA A 215 -5.30 12.86 5.07
C ALA A 215 -5.05 13.30 3.61
N LYS A 216 -5.31 12.43 2.63
CA LYS A 216 -5.13 12.75 1.21
C LYS A 216 -6.12 13.78 0.69
N ILE A 217 -7.35 13.75 1.20
CA ILE A 217 -8.38 14.74 0.89
C ILE A 217 -7.99 16.11 1.46
N ILE A 218 -7.55 16.16 2.71
CA ILE A 218 -7.03 17.39 3.33
C ILE A 218 -5.88 17.95 2.50
N GLU A 219 -4.97 17.11 2.02
CA GLU A 219 -3.84 17.57 1.21
C GLU A 219 -4.30 18.17 -0.13
N ILE A 220 -5.24 17.54 -0.83
CA ILE A 220 -5.82 18.13 -2.05
C ILE A 220 -6.56 19.44 -1.72
N GLU A 221 -7.27 19.53 -0.60
CA GLU A 221 -7.95 20.76 -0.18
C GLU A 221 -6.95 21.90 0.06
N ASN A 222 -5.81 21.61 0.68
CA ASN A 222 -4.72 22.59 0.84
C ASN A 222 -4.21 23.07 -0.52
N GLN A 223 -4.01 22.15 -1.47
CA GLN A 223 -3.62 22.51 -2.85
C GLN A 223 -4.69 23.36 -3.54
N ILE A 224 -5.98 23.04 -3.36
CA ILE A 224 -7.12 23.80 -3.91
C ILE A 224 -7.12 25.23 -3.38
N GLN A 225 -6.84 25.43 -2.09
CA GLN A 225 -6.78 26.76 -1.47
C GLN A 225 -5.61 27.60 -2.00
N ALA A 226 -4.48 26.97 -2.30
CA ALA A 226 -3.30 27.63 -2.84
C ALA A 226 -3.30 27.81 -4.38
N ALA A 227 -4.23 27.16 -5.09
CA ALA A 227 -4.25 27.10 -6.54
C ALA A 227 -4.96 28.29 -7.22
N SER A 228 -4.51 28.62 -8.44
CA SER A 228 -5.27 29.50 -9.35
C SER A 228 -6.57 28.85 -9.85
N ASP A 229 -7.54 29.64 -10.30
CA ASP A 229 -8.87 29.17 -10.74
C ASP A 229 -8.83 28.01 -11.74
N ARG A 230 -7.92 28.08 -12.73
CA ARG A 230 -7.77 27.03 -13.75
C ARG A 230 -7.29 25.70 -13.16
N LYS A 231 -6.42 25.75 -12.15
CA LYS A 231 -5.87 24.57 -11.48
C LYS A 231 -6.83 24.03 -10.42
N LYS A 232 -7.55 24.93 -9.74
CA LYS A 232 -8.59 24.60 -8.77
C LYS A 232 -9.61 23.61 -9.34
N LYS A 233 -10.15 23.86 -10.54
CA LYS A 233 -11.08 22.94 -11.20
C LYS A 233 -10.52 21.54 -11.43
N LYS A 234 -9.21 21.42 -11.73
CA LYS A 234 -8.56 20.11 -11.91
C LYS A 234 -8.41 19.38 -10.57
N LEU A 235 -8.02 20.10 -9.52
CA LEU A 235 -7.86 19.56 -8.18
C LEU A 235 -9.21 19.17 -7.54
N GLU A 236 -10.26 19.96 -7.75
CA GLU A 236 -11.63 19.61 -7.33
C GLU A 236 -12.11 18.32 -8.00
N LYS A 237 -11.87 18.19 -9.32
CA LYS A 237 -12.18 16.94 -10.03
C LYS A 237 -11.42 15.74 -9.43
N ARG A 238 -10.12 15.92 -9.16
CA ARG A 238 -9.27 14.89 -8.53
C ARG A 238 -9.77 14.52 -7.13
N LYS A 239 -10.18 15.49 -6.32
CA LYS A 239 -10.77 15.28 -5.00
C LYS A 239 -12.01 14.38 -5.10
N VAL A 240 -12.96 14.71 -5.98
CA VAL A 240 -14.20 13.94 -6.17
C VAL A 240 -13.92 12.50 -6.63
N GLU A 241 -12.98 12.32 -7.56
CA GLU A 241 -12.58 10.98 -8.01
C GLU A 241 -11.95 10.16 -6.87
N LEU A 242 -11.15 10.80 -6.01
CA LEU A 242 -10.52 10.18 -4.86
C LEU A 242 -11.53 9.80 -3.77
N GLU A 243 -12.47 10.69 -3.44
CA GLU A 243 -13.57 10.43 -2.49
C GLU A 243 -14.40 9.24 -2.95
N LYS A 244 -14.75 9.20 -4.25
CA LYS A 244 -15.51 8.08 -4.81
C LYS A 244 -14.75 6.77 -4.63
N LYS A 245 -13.46 6.74 -4.98
CA LYS A 245 -12.63 5.53 -4.86
C LYS A 245 -12.58 5.02 -3.42
N TYR A 246 -12.30 5.90 -2.46
CA TYR A 246 -12.19 5.49 -1.06
C TYR A 246 -13.55 5.07 -0.48
N ASN A 247 -14.64 5.71 -0.89
CA ASN A 247 -15.99 5.27 -0.51
C ASN A 247 -16.27 3.85 -1.03
N ASP A 248 -15.96 3.56 -2.30
CA ASP A 248 -16.14 2.23 -2.88
C ASP A 248 -15.33 1.17 -2.10
N GLN A 249 -14.09 1.48 -1.70
CA GLN A 249 -13.26 0.59 -0.87
C GLN A 249 -13.84 0.37 0.53
N VAL A 250 -14.28 1.44 1.20
CA VAL A 250 -14.90 1.37 2.53
C VAL A 250 -16.17 0.52 2.51
N VAL A 251 -16.98 0.60 1.45
CA VAL A 251 -18.18 -0.24 1.29
C VAL A 251 -17.78 -1.71 1.22
N LYS A 252 -16.81 -2.08 0.37
CA LYS A 252 -16.34 -3.47 0.25
C LYS A 252 -15.78 -4.03 1.56
N LEU A 253 -14.99 -3.23 2.29
CA LEU A 253 -14.43 -3.65 3.58
C LEU A 253 -15.52 -3.84 4.64
N LYS A 254 -16.55 -2.99 4.65
CA LYS A 254 -17.72 -3.17 5.54
C LYS A 254 -18.53 -4.41 5.20
N GLU A 255 -18.72 -4.71 3.92
CA GLU A 255 -19.36 -5.97 3.50
C GLU A 255 -18.56 -7.18 3.96
N ALA A 256 -17.23 -7.16 3.78
CA ALA A 256 -16.34 -8.22 4.26
C ALA A 256 -16.41 -8.39 5.79
N LEU A 257 -16.52 -7.28 6.54
CA LEU A 257 -16.67 -7.30 7.99
C LEU A 257 -18.00 -7.92 8.43
N ASN A 258 -19.10 -7.61 7.73
CA ASN A 258 -20.42 -8.17 8.05
C ASN A 258 -20.43 -9.71 7.97
N PHE A 259 -19.73 -10.31 6.99
CA PHE A 259 -19.58 -11.77 6.91
C PHE A 259 -18.82 -12.35 8.09
N THR A 260 -17.88 -11.61 8.69
CA THR A 260 -17.18 -12.07 9.90
C THR A 260 -18.03 -11.94 11.17
N ASP A 261 -18.99 -11.01 11.20
CA ASP A 261 -19.89 -10.82 12.34
C ASP A 261 -21.07 -11.81 12.32
N SER A 262 -21.48 -12.31 11.16
CA SER A 262 -22.60 -13.25 11.04
C SER A 262 -22.30 -14.67 11.54
N ALA A 263 -21.03 -15.10 11.51
CA ALA A 263 -20.63 -16.44 11.92
C ALA A 263 -20.37 -16.59 13.44
N ALA A 264 -20.19 -15.48 14.15
CA ALA A 264 -19.92 -15.40 15.58
C ALA A 264 -21.12 -15.88 16.42
#